data_AF-A0A938VP37-F1
#
_entry.id   AF-A0A938VP37-F1
#
_cell.length_a   1.000
_cell.length_b   1.000
_cell.length_c   1.000
_cell.angle_alpha   90.00
_cell.angle_beta   90.00
_cell.angle_gamma   90.00
#
_symmetry.space_group_name_H-M   'P 1'
#
loop_
_entity.id
_entity.type
_entity.pdbx_description
1 polymer ?
#
loop_
_entity_poly.entity_id
_entity_poly.type
_entity_poly.pdbx_seq_one_letter_code
_entity_poly.pdbx_strand_id
1 'polypeptide(L)'
;MERPGSAISDATVVVFVLLLGGMFWLFTWLPSLKLRQEIGEWVVPPEYVGLRNQVEFTPDVMQRAREQYLFTCAKCHGFLTEGDGPQYQLLIPRPLPWSSREVNAQSEGALYYKIWAGRGDMPEYGSRATEAEIWELVHYLKQVPHLPGHYNRLDPDRPRLNDGDPLRSRQNTTVTPIPLIQPSR
;
A
#
# COMPACT_ATOMS: atom_id res chain seq x y z
N MET A 1 56.67 31.22 -42.03
CA MET A 1 56.33 30.32 -40.91
C MET A 1 54.82 30.14 -40.93
N GLU A 2 54.32 29.15 -41.67
CA GLU A 2 52.90 28.81 -41.72
C GLU A 2 52.69 27.54 -40.88
N ARG A 3 51.78 27.61 -39.90
CA ARG A 3 51.46 26.47 -39.03
C ARG A 3 50.49 25.55 -39.79
N PRO A 4 50.73 24.23 -39.89
CA PRO A 4 49.77 23.33 -40.49
C PRO A 4 48.53 23.21 -39.60
N GLY A 5 47.40 23.72 -40.07
CA GLY A 5 46.10 23.54 -39.45
C GLY A 5 45.66 22.08 -39.56
N SER A 6 45.44 21.43 -38.44
CA SER A 6 44.87 20.08 -38.37
C SER A 6 43.45 20.09 -38.96
N ALA A 7 43.28 19.55 -40.16
CA ALA A 7 41.98 19.35 -40.78
C ALA A 7 41.28 18.16 -40.09
N ILE A 8 40.29 18.46 -39.26
CA ILE A 8 39.34 17.44 -38.78
C ILE A 8 38.47 17.07 -39.99
N SER A 9 38.53 15.82 -40.44
CA SER A 9 37.72 15.37 -41.58
C SER A 9 36.23 15.33 -41.21
N ASP A 10 35.35 15.64 -42.17
CA ASP A 10 33.89 15.62 -41.99
C ASP A 10 33.37 14.28 -41.44
N ALA A 11 34.03 13.18 -41.79
CA ALA A 11 33.71 11.85 -41.25
C ALA A 11 33.93 11.75 -39.73
N THR A 12 34.94 12.44 -39.19
CA THR A 12 35.20 12.50 -37.74
C THR A 12 34.07 13.27 -37.04
N VAL A 13 33.61 14.39 -37.60
CA VAL A 13 32.53 15.18 -37.02
C VAL A 13 31.20 14.40 -37.04
N VAL A 14 30.89 13.72 -38.13
CA VAL A 14 29.66 12.91 -38.25
C VAL A 14 29.65 11.74 -37.25
N VAL A 15 30.77 11.04 -37.05
CA VAL A 15 30.87 9.96 -36.06
C VAL A 15 30.70 10.49 -34.64
N PHE A 16 31.29 11.64 -34.31
CA PHE A 16 31.10 12.25 -32.99
C PHE A 16 29.64 12.71 -32.76
N VAL A 17 28.96 13.24 -33.77
CA VAL A 17 27.53 13.62 -33.67
C VAL A 17 26.63 12.40 -33.51
N LEU A 18 26.90 11.30 -34.21
CA LEU A 18 26.14 10.05 -34.07
C LEU A 18 26.38 9.37 -32.72
N LEU A 19 27.61 9.41 -32.19
CA LEU A 19 27.93 8.87 -30.86
C LEU A 19 27.34 9.73 -29.73
N LEU A 20 27.45 11.06 -29.81
CA LEU A 20 26.87 11.96 -28.82
C LEU A 20 25.34 11.98 -28.88
N GLY A 21 24.76 11.91 -30.08
CA GLY A 21 23.30 11.82 -30.29
C GLY A 21 22.72 10.46 -29.88
N GLY A 22 23.39 9.35 -30.21
CA GLY A 22 22.97 8.01 -29.79
C GLY A 22 23.04 7.81 -28.27
N MET A 23 24.05 8.39 -27.63
CA MET A 23 24.20 8.35 -26.17
C MET A 23 23.14 9.22 -25.45
N PHE A 24 22.69 10.32 -26.07
CA PHE A 24 21.58 11.14 -25.57
C PHE A 24 20.22 10.43 -25.67
N TRP A 25 19.99 9.64 -26.71
CA TRP A 25 18.76 8.84 -26.87
C TRP A 25 18.70 7.63 -25.93
N LEU A 26 19.84 6.98 -25.65
CA LEU A 26 19.87 5.87 -24.69
C LEU A 26 19.69 6.33 -23.23
N PHE A 27 20.19 7.52 -22.89
CA PHE A 27 20.17 8.06 -21.53
C PHE A 27 18.83 8.70 -21.14
N THR A 28 18.04 9.16 -22.11
CA THR A 28 16.71 9.75 -21.87
C THR A 28 15.56 8.74 -21.93
N TRP A 29 15.76 7.56 -22.55
CA TRP A 29 14.72 6.53 -22.70
C TRP A 29 14.84 5.31 -21.78
N LEU A 30 15.86 5.27 -20.90
CA LEU A 30 15.84 4.44 -19.70
C LEU A 30 15.54 5.30 -18.46
N PRO A 31 14.32 5.83 -18.26
CA PRO A 31 13.89 6.16 -16.92
C PRO A 31 13.78 4.83 -16.19
N SER A 32 14.76 4.57 -15.34
CA SER A 32 15.00 3.33 -14.62
C SER A 32 13.74 2.92 -13.86
N LEU A 33 13.16 1.76 -14.20
CA LEU A 33 12.09 1.11 -13.42
C LEU A 33 12.39 1.13 -11.91
N LYS A 34 13.68 0.97 -11.56
CA LYS A 34 14.20 1.08 -10.19
C LYS A 34 13.89 2.42 -9.50
N LEU A 35 14.01 3.57 -10.17
CA LEU A 35 13.74 4.87 -9.53
C LEU A 35 12.24 5.06 -9.25
N ARG A 36 11.35 4.63 -10.15
CA ARG A 36 9.89 4.75 -9.91
C ARG A 36 9.41 3.94 -8.72
N GLN A 37 10.05 2.80 -8.46
CA GLN A 37 9.66 1.90 -7.38
C GLN A 37 10.00 2.45 -5.98
N GLU A 38 11.08 3.24 -5.87
CA GLU A 38 11.57 3.77 -4.58
C GLU A 38 11.06 5.17 -4.22
N ILE A 39 10.82 6.06 -5.19
CA ILE A 39 10.34 7.44 -4.94
C ILE A 39 8.95 7.74 -5.53
N GLY A 40 8.28 6.74 -6.10
CA GLY A 40 7.01 6.89 -6.80
C GLY A 40 5.92 5.89 -6.40
N GLU A 41 4.98 5.66 -7.31
CA GLU A 41 3.87 4.72 -7.16
C GLU A 41 4.34 3.32 -6.73
N TRP A 42 3.61 2.66 -5.82
CA TRP A 42 3.94 1.29 -5.42
C TRP A 42 3.56 0.31 -6.53
N VAL A 43 4.47 0.14 -7.48
CA VAL A 43 4.33 -0.82 -8.56
C VAL A 43 4.42 -2.24 -8.01
N VAL A 44 3.32 -2.98 -8.15
CA VAL A 44 3.24 -4.42 -7.83
C VAL A 44 3.64 -5.21 -9.08
N PRO A 45 4.52 -6.22 -8.96
CA PRO A 45 4.89 -7.05 -10.10
C PRO A 45 3.66 -7.77 -10.71
N PRO A 46 3.55 -7.87 -12.04
CA PRO A 46 2.35 -8.41 -12.71
C PRO A 46 1.95 -9.81 -12.26
N GLU A 47 2.92 -10.64 -11.87
CA GLU A 47 2.70 -11.99 -11.36
C GLU A 47 1.88 -12.04 -10.07
N TYR A 48 1.90 -10.97 -9.26
CA TYR A 48 1.07 -10.88 -8.04
C TYR A 48 -0.31 -10.29 -8.31
N VAL A 49 -0.46 -9.41 -9.31
CA VAL A 49 -1.73 -8.71 -9.58
C VAL A 49 -2.87 -9.70 -9.88
N GLY A 50 -2.56 -10.81 -10.55
CA GLY A 50 -3.51 -11.88 -10.88
C GLY A 50 -3.79 -12.88 -9.76
N LEU A 51 -3.05 -12.84 -8.65
CA LEU A 51 -3.23 -13.78 -7.56
C LEU A 51 -4.55 -13.52 -6.83
N ARG A 52 -5.19 -14.62 -6.44
CA ARG A 52 -6.44 -14.62 -5.68
C ARG A 52 -6.22 -15.32 -4.36
N ASN A 53 -6.96 -14.87 -3.36
CA ASN A 53 -6.91 -15.50 -2.05
C ASN A 53 -7.49 -16.91 -2.12
N GLN A 54 -6.69 -17.92 -1.78
CA GLN A 54 -7.10 -19.33 -1.73
C GLN A 54 -7.46 -19.80 -0.32
N VAL A 55 -7.19 -18.99 0.71
CA VAL A 55 -7.57 -19.31 2.08
C VAL A 55 -9.09 -19.25 2.20
N GLU A 56 -9.68 -20.27 2.81
CA GLU A 56 -11.12 -20.33 3.02
C GLU A 56 -11.58 -19.16 3.90
N PHE A 57 -12.64 -18.47 3.47
CA PHE A 57 -13.21 -17.37 4.24
C PHE A 57 -14.12 -17.92 5.34
N THR A 58 -13.60 -18.02 6.57
CA THR A 58 -14.34 -18.52 7.74
C THR A 58 -14.30 -17.53 8.91
N PRO A 59 -15.25 -17.62 9.86
CA PRO A 59 -15.21 -16.79 11.08
C PRO A 59 -13.91 -16.93 11.87
N ASP A 60 -13.35 -18.15 11.95
CA ASP A 60 -12.09 -18.40 12.67
C ASP A 60 -10.90 -17.73 11.99
N VAL A 61 -10.85 -17.75 10.65
CA VAL A 61 -9.86 -17.01 9.85
C VAL A 61 -9.96 -15.51 10.14
N MET A 62 -11.19 -14.98 10.14
CA MET A 62 -11.42 -13.56 10.41
C MET A 62 -11.01 -13.17 11.84
N GLN A 63 -11.21 -14.05 12.82
CA GLN A 63 -10.78 -13.82 14.19
C GLN A 63 -9.24 -13.80 14.31
N ARG A 64 -8.55 -14.81 13.77
CA ARG A 64 -7.07 -14.86 13.81
C ARG A 64 -6.45 -13.67 13.09
N ALA A 65 -6.93 -13.36 11.89
CA ALA A 65 -6.48 -12.21 11.12
C ALA A 65 -6.67 -10.89 11.88
N ARG A 66 -7.80 -10.73 12.58
CA ARG A 66 -8.05 -9.57 13.43
C ARG A 66 -7.02 -9.46 14.56
N GLU A 67 -6.75 -10.56 15.26
CA GLU A 67 -5.77 -10.58 16.36
C GLU A 67 -4.37 -10.21 15.85
N GLN A 68 -3.96 -10.78 14.71
CA GLN A 68 -2.69 -10.46 14.07
C GLN A 68 -2.63 -8.99 13.62
N TYR A 69 -3.71 -8.47 13.03
CA TYR A 69 -3.79 -7.06 12.65
C TYR A 69 -3.63 -6.14 13.86
N LEU A 70 -4.32 -6.42 14.96
CA LEU A 70 -4.26 -5.61 16.17
C LEU A 70 -2.87 -5.62 16.81
N PHE A 71 -2.19 -6.76 16.79
CA PHE A 71 -0.85 -6.90 17.35
C PHE A 71 0.23 -6.21 16.50
N THR A 72 0.10 -6.29 15.17
CA THR A 72 1.20 -5.94 14.26
C THR A 72 0.95 -4.67 13.44
N CYS A 73 -0.26 -4.49 12.92
CA CYS A 73 -0.56 -3.49 11.89
C CYS A 73 -1.19 -2.21 12.48
N ALA A 74 -2.00 -2.36 13.55
CA ALA A 74 -2.79 -1.27 14.12
C ALA A 74 -1.96 -0.11 14.68
N LYS A 75 -0.69 -0.34 15.03
CA LYS A 75 0.23 0.73 15.50
C LYS A 75 0.43 1.84 14.47
N CYS A 76 0.35 1.49 13.19
CA CYS A 76 0.50 2.42 12.06
C CYS A 76 -0.84 2.67 11.36
N HIS A 77 -1.60 1.61 11.11
CA HIS A 77 -2.86 1.66 10.34
C HIS A 77 -4.10 1.96 11.20
N GLY A 78 -3.99 1.97 12.53
CA GLY A 78 -5.09 2.26 13.44
C GLY A 78 -5.98 1.06 13.76
N PHE A 79 -6.75 1.13 14.84
CA PHE A 79 -7.60 0.00 15.27
C PHE A 79 -8.71 -0.33 14.28
N LEU A 80 -9.24 0.70 13.60
CA LEU A 80 -10.30 0.58 12.61
C LEU A 80 -9.77 0.58 11.17
N THR A 81 -8.47 0.37 10.94
CA THR A 81 -7.86 0.38 9.59
C THR A 81 -7.96 1.74 8.88
N GLU A 82 -8.05 2.83 9.63
CA GLU A 82 -8.29 4.18 9.10
C GLU A 82 -7.03 5.01 8.84
N GLY A 83 -5.86 4.39 8.91
CA GLY A 83 -4.60 5.11 8.79
C GLY A 83 -4.46 6.12 9.92
N ASP A 84 -4.60 5.64 11.17
CA ASP A 84 -4.61 6.52 12.33
C ASP A 84 -4.00 5.94 13.59
N GLY A 85 -3.09 4.98 13.39
CA GLY A 85 -2.34 4.41 14.49
C GLY A 85 -1.48 5.46 15.21
N PRO A 86 -1.04 5.17 16.44
CA PRO A 86 -0.17 6.06 17.22
C PRO A 86 1.08 6.55 16.48
N GLN A 87 1.58 5.79 15.50
CA GLN A 87 2.75 6.18 14.70
C GLN A 87 2.42 6.95 13.42
N TYR A 88 1.15 7.13 13.06
CA TYR A 88 0.70 7.72 11.79
C TYR A 88 1.41 9.04 11.42
N GLN A 89 1.60 9.93 12.38
CA GLN A 89 2.23 11.24 12.16
C GLN A 89 3.70 11.15 11.74
N LEU A 90 4.36 10.02 12.04
CA LEU A 90 5.80 9.80 11.82
C LEU A 90 6.11 9.12 10.48
N LEU A 91 5.09 8.66 9.74
CA LEU A 91 5.28 7.82 8.55
C LEU A 91 5.21 8.65 7.26
N ILE A 92 6.06 8.31 6.29
CA ILE A 92 6.08 8.88 4.95
C ILE A 92 6.25 7.76 3.90
N PRO A 93 5.25 7.51 3.03
CA PRO A 93 3.92 8.11 3.04
C PRO A 93 3.10 7.64 4.23
N ARG A 94 2.11 8.44 4.62
CA ARG A 94 1.16 8.05 5.66
C ARG A 94 0.23 6.95 5.15
N PRO A 95 -0.11 5.93 5.98
CA PRO A 95 -1.08 4.92 5.60
C PRO A 95 -2.43 5.53 5.24
N LEU A 96 -3.00 5.12 4.10
CA LEU A 96 -4.35 5.47 3.72
C LEU A 96 -5.37 4.64 4.51
N PRO A 97 -6.60 5.16 4.72
CA PRO A 97 -7.70 4.35 5.18
C PRO A 97 -7.98 3.19 4.24
N TRP A 98 -8.31 2.03 4.79
CA TRP A 98 -8.74 0.87 4.01
C TRP A 98 -10.09 1.08 3.34
N SER A 99 -10.94 1.96 3.88
CA SER A 99 -12.17 2.43 3.23
C SER A 99 -11.94 3.33 2.02
N SER A 100 -10.72 3.82 1.79
CA SER A 100 -10.45 4.71 0.65
C SER A 100 -10.67 4.00 -0.69
N ARG A 101 -11.10 4.77 -1.69
CA ARG A 101 -11.28 4.27 -3.07
C ARG A 101 -9.98 3.69 -3.63
N GLU A 102 -8.85 4.30 -3.32
CA GLU A 102 -7.54 3.88 -3.80
C GLU A 102 -7.13 2.51 -3.27
N VAL A 103 -7.34 2.25 -1.97
CA VAL A 103 -7.02 0.95 -1.38
C VAL A 103 -8.02 -0.11 -1.86
N ASN A 104 -9.32 0.20 -1.88
CA ASN A 104 -10.36 -0.73 -2.34
C ASN A 104 -10.26 -1.11 -3.82
N ALA A 105 -9.67 -0.26 -4.67
CA ALA A 105 -9.46 -0.57 -6.08
C ALA A 105 -8.36 -1.60 -6.33
N GLN A 106 -7.54 -1.94 -5.33
CA GLN A 106 -6.43 -2.88 -5.49
C GLN A 106 -6.92 -4.33 -5.48
N SER A 107 -6.32 -5.15 -6.36
CA SER A 107 -6.50 -6.60 -6.37
C SER A 107 -6.00 -7.25 -5.07
N GLU A 108 -6.54 -8.41 -4.72
CA GLU A 108 -6.11 -9.16 -3.52
C GLU A 108 -4.63 -9.49 -3.54
N GLY A 109 -4.11 -9.96 -4.67
CA GLY A 109 -2.69 -10.25 -4.82
C GLY A 109 -1.77 -9.02 -4.75
N ALA A 110 -2.27 -7.85 -5.15
CA ALA A 110 -1.56 -6.58 -4.92
C ALA A 110 -1.45 -6.25 -3.42
N LEU A 111 -2.54 -6.40 -2.67
CA LEU A 111 -2.54 -6.20 -1.22
C LEU A 111 -1.63 -7.21 -0.51
N TYR A 112 -1.71 -8.49 -0.90
CA TYR A 112 -0.82 -9.55 -0.43
C TYR A 112 0.65 -9.17 -0.63
N TYR A 113 1.04 -8.79 -1.87
CA TYR A 113 2.41 -8.43 -2.19
C TYR A 113 2.90 -7.25 -1.35
N LYS A 114 2.05 -6.23 -1.16
CA LYS A 114 2.40 -5.05 -0.36
C LYS A 114 2.68 -5.41 1.10
N ILE A 115 1.90 -6.31 1.68
CA ILE A 115 2.13 -6.82 3.03
C ILE A 115 3.39 -7.70 3.06
N TRP A 116 3.53 -8.62 2.11
CA TRP A 116 4.64 -9.56 2.05
C TRP A 116 5.99 -8.85 1.89
N ALA A 117 6.12 -7.97 0.89
CA ALA A 117 7.37 -7.30 0.54
C ALA A 117 7.66 -6.06 1.41
N GLY A 118 6.63 -5.36 1.89
CA GLY A 118 6.81 -4.04 2.51
C GLY A 118 7.39 -3.00 1.54
N ARG A 119 7.50 -1.75 2.00
CA ARG A 119 8.19 -0.66 1.29
C ARG A 119 8.38 0.54 2.21
N GLY A 120 9.60 1.08 2.25
CA GLY A 120 9.92 2.28 3.04
C GLY A 120 9.62 2.06 4.52
N ASP A 121 8.78 2.92 5.11
CA ASP A 121 8.36 2.83 6.51
C ASP A 121 7.45 1.63 6.81
N MET A 122 6.84 1.01 5.80
CA MET A 122 6.07 -0.22 5.96
C MET A 122 7.02 -1.42 5.93
N PRO A 123 7.22 -2.15 7.05
CA PRO A 123 8.14 -3.29 7.07
C PRO A 123 7.68 -4.42 6.16
N GLU A 124 8.63 -5.25 5.74
CA GLU A 124 8.30 -6.55 5.15
C GLU A 124 7.72 -7.51 6.20
N TYR A 125 6.78 -8.36 5.77
CA TYR A 125 6.19 -9.40 6.60
C TYR A 125 6.36 -10.81 6.03
N GLY A 126 6.85 -10.97 4.81
CA GLY A 126 7.09 -12.27 4.19
C GLY A 126 8.11 -13.14 4.92
N SER A 127 8.97 -12.53 5.73
CA SER A 127 9.92 -13.22 6.62
C SER A 127 9.39 -13.44 8.04
N ARG A 128 8.20 -12.90 8.37
CA ARG A 128 7.63 -12.83 9.73
C ARG A 128 6.26 -13.49 9.87
N ALA A 129 5.62 -13.80 8.76
CA ALA A 129 4.32 -14.45 8.68
C ALA A 129 4.35 -15.47 7.54
N THR A 130 3.57 -16.53 7.69
CA THR A 130 3.32 -17.50 6.64
C THR A 130 2.51 -16.87 5.52
N GLU A 131 2.57 -17.46 4.32
CA GLU A 131 1.73 -17.04 3.20
C GLU A 131 0.24 -17.07 3.56
N ALA A 132 -0.21 -18.11 4.27
CA ALA A 132 -1.59 -18.24 4.72
C ALA A 132 -1.99 -17.07 5.64
N GLU A 133 -1.19 -16.73 6.65
CA GLU A 133 -1.47 -15.61 7.57
C GLU A 133 -1.59 -14.26 6.84
N ILE A 134 -0.76 -14.02 5.82
CA ILE A 134 -0.86 -12.80 5.01
C ILE A 134 -2.16 -12.80 4.19
N TRP A 135 -2.56 -13.94 3.62
CA TRP A 135 -3.84 -14.06 2.94
C TRP A 135 -5.05 -13.92 3.89
N GLU A 136 -4.97 -14.45 5.11
CA GLU A 136 -5.98 -14.23 6.15
C GLU A 136 -6.12 -12.73 6.49
N LEU A 137 -5.00 -12.01 6.61
CA LEU A 137 -5.01 -10.55 6.76
C LEU A 137 -5.69 -9.84 5.59
N VAL A 138 -5.45 -10.27 4.35
CA VAL A 138 -6.10 -9.68 3.16
C VAL A 138 -7.63 -9.86 3.23
N HIS A 139 -8.13 -11.02 3.65
CA HIS A 139 -9.57 -11.22 3.89
C HIS A 139 -10.11 -10.23 4.91
N TYR A 140 -9.42 -10.12 6.06
CA TYR A 140 -9.82 -9.21 7.12
C TYR A 140 -9.89 -7.76 6.66
N LEU A 141 -8.85 -7.30 5.97
CA LEU A 141 -8.70 -5.91 5.54
C LEU A 141 -9.69 -5.50 4.44
N LYS A 142 -10.12 -6.44 3.59
CA LYS A 142 -11.19 -6.19 2.61
C LYS A 142 -12.58 -6.15 3.26
N GLN A 143 -12.77 -6.81 4.40
CA GLN A 143 -14.06 -6.88 5.07
C GLN A 143 -14.27 -5.78 6.12
N VAL A 144 -13.21 -5.38 6.84
CA VAL A 144 -13.30 -4.37 7.92
C VAL A 144 -14.00 -3.08 7.52
N PRO A 145 -13.73 -2.50 6.33
CA PRO A 145 -14.41 -1.27 5.90
C PRO A 145 -15.94 -1.37 5.81
N HIS A 146 -16.49 -2.58 5.80
CA HIS A 146 -17.91 -2.84 5.72
C HIS A 146 -18.54 -3.24 7.07
N LEU A 147 -17.77 -3.24 8.16
CA LEU A 147 -18.27 -3.56 9.49
C LEU A 147 -19.01 -2.35 10.13
N PRO A 148 -20.05 -2.59 10.93
CA PRO A 148 -20.76 -1.52 11.63
C PRO A 148 -19.81 -0.69 12.51
N GLY A 149 -19.93 0.64 12.45
CA GLY A 149 -19.07 1.57 13.19
C GLY A 149 -17.75 1.92 12.50
N HIS A 150 -17.49 1.36 11.31
CA HIS A 150 -16.43 1.83 10.42
C HIS A 150 -16.86 3.13 9.73
N TYR A 151 -15.95 4.09 9.64
CA TYR A 151 -16.17 5.37 8.96
C TYR A 151 -14.89 5.74 8.23
N ASN A 152 -15.01 6.27 7.01
CA ASN A 152 -13.86 6.73 6.25
C ASN A 152 -13.42 8.10 6.75
N ARG A 153 -12.19 8.21 7.26
CA ARG A 153 -11.61 9.48 7.70
C ARG A 153 -11.46 10.51 6.58
N LEU A 154 -11.27 10.07 5.34
CA LEU A 154 -11.12 10.95 4.19
C LEU A 154 -12.46 11.33 3.56
N ASP A 155 -13.57 10.78 4.04
CA ASP A 155 -14.90 11.20 3.62
C ASP A 155 -15.18 12.63 4.14
N PRO A 156 -15.45 13.61 3.23
CA PRO A 156 -15.76 14.98 3.63
C PRO A 156 -17.05 15.10 4.45
N ASP A 157 -17.97 14.15 4.31
CA ASP A 157 -19.28 14.14 4.98
C ASP A 157 -19.29 13.29 6.26
N ARG A 158 -18.11 12.82 6.71
CA ARG A 158 -18.02 11.95 7.89
C ARG A 158 -18.50 12.63 9.18
N PRO A 159 -19.08 11.88 10.12
CA PRO A 159 -19.33 12.38 11.47
C PRO A 159 -18.03 12.87 12.12
N ARG A 160 -17.98 14.14 12.53
CA ARG A 160 -16.83 14.71 13.25
C ARG A 160 -16.82 14.16 14.67
N LEU A 161 -15.99 13.16 14.94
CA LEU A 161 -15.94 12.47 16.24
C LEU A 161 -15.23 13.25 17.36
N ASN A 162 -14.78 14.49 17.13
CA ASN A 162 -13.97 15.25 18.09
C ASN A 162 -14.46 16.70 18.29
N ASP A 163 -15.69 16.89 18.75
CA ASP A 163 -16.15 18.14 19.40
C ASP A 163 -16.71 17.82 20.80
N GLY A 164 -15.98 17.04 21.61
CA GLY A 164 -16.23 16.92 23.05
C GLY A 164 -17.61 16.43 23.52
N ASP A 165 -18.45 15.85 22.67
CA ASP A 165 -19.80 15.36 23.04
C ASP A 165 -19.77 13.86 23.41
N PRO A 166 -19.79 13.51 24.71
CA PRO A 166 -19.89 12.13 25.11
C PRO A 166 -21.37 11.74 25.00
N LEU A 167 -21.67 10.82 24.08
CA LEU A 167 -22.91 10.02 24.07
C LEU A 167 -24.17 10.64 23.43
N ARG A 168 -24.09 11.24 22.23
CA ARG A 168 -25.32 11.54 21.45
C ARG A 168 -25.76 10.50 20.41
N SER A 169 -25.04 9.39 20.21
CA SER A 169 -25.49 8.32 19.29
C SER A 169 -26.11 7.09 19.96
N ARG A 170 -26.23 7.05 21.30
CA ARG A 170 -26.75 5.89 22.05
C ARG A 170 -28.29 5.79 22.13
N GLN A 171 -29.05 6.42 21.24
CA GLN A 171 -30.52 6.38 21.36
C GLN A 171 -31.27 5.80 20.15
N ASN A 172 -30.63 5.47 19.03
CA ASN A 172 -31.40 4.88 17.93
C ASN A 172 -30.66 3.94 16.96
N THR A 173 -29.41 3.61 17.22
CA THR A 173 -28.82 2.43 16.59
C THR A 173 -29.13 1.25 17.48
N THR A 174 -29.98 0.34 17.01
CA THR A 174 -29.85 -1.07 17.38
C THR A 174 -28.45 -1.47 16.94
N VAL A 175 -27.46 -1.24 17.82
CA VAL A 175 -26.17 -1.89 17.74
C VAL A 175 -26.52 -3.34 18.02
N THR A 176 -26.85 -4.08 16.97
CA THR A 176 -26.69 -5.53 17.03
C THR A 176 -25.25 -5.72 17.48
N PRO A 177 -25.01 -6.28 18.67
CA PRO A 177 -23.66 -6.61 19.07
C PRO A 177 -23.10 -7.40 17.90
N ILE A 178 -21.93 -7.01 17.39
CA ILE A 178 -21.08 -7.96 16.68
C ILE A 178 -21.15 -9.21 17.56
N PRO A 179 -21.58 -10.39 17.05
CA PRO A 179 -21.47 -11.60 17.83
C PRO A 179 -20.01 -11.61 18.26
N LEU A 180 -19.76 -11.36 19.54
CA LEU A 180 -18.46 -11.66 20.11
C LEU A 180 -18.33 -13.13 19.75
N ILE A 181 -17.48 -13.43 18.76
CA ILE A 181 -17.21 -14.80 18.34
C ILE A 181 -16.72 -15.43 19.62
N GLN A 182 -17.63 -16.13 20.30
CA GLN A 182 -17.34 -16.74 21.57
C GLN A 182 -16.34 -17.84 21.25
N PRO A 183 -15.21 -17.94 21.96
CA PRO A 183 -14.27 -19.02 21.72
C PRO A 183 -15.04 -20.33 21.83
N SER A 184 -14.95 -21.18 20.79
CA SER A 184 -15.47 -22.54 20.85
C SER A 184 -14.80 -23.25 22.03
N ARG A 185 -15.61 -23.75 22.96
CA ARG A 185 -15.15 -24.56 24.10
C ARG A 185 -14.48 -25.84 23.65
#